data_AF-A0A0K0MNQ6-F1
#
_entry.id   AF-A0A0K0MNQ6-F1
#
_cell.length_a   1.000
_cell.length_b   1.000
_cell.length_c   1.000
_cell.angle_alpha   90.00
_cell.angle_beta   90.00
_cell.angle_gamma   90.00
#
_symmetry.space_group_name_H-M   'P 1'
#
loop_
_entity.id
_entity.type
_entity.pdbx_description
1 polymer ?
#
loop_
_entity_poly.entity_id
_entity_poly.type
_entity_poly.pdbx_seq_one_letter_code
_entity_poly.pdbx_strand_id
1 'polypeptide(L)'
;MTNRKVVQFKATQKAQSKLEQLKKRLRTQGTKPSIELILNAILENIHLSDFDKMTKGVIEANSIKNQLLEMFNDGRINKEMLDELMKNQEKNTN
;
A
#
# COMPACT_ATOMS: atom_id res chain seq x y z
N MET A 1 -28.38 13.68 -5.23
CA MET A 1 -27.00 14.12 -4.92
C MET A 1 -26.79 14.05 -3.43
N THR A 2 -26.03 13.08 -2.93
CA THR A 2 -25.81 12.91 -1.49
C THR A 2 -24.78 13.93 -1.03
N ASN A 3 -25.21 14.98 -0.33
CA ASN A 3 -24.34 15.97 0.30
C ASN A 3 -23.47 15.28 1.36
N ARG A 4 -22.28 14.78 0.97
CA ARG A 4 -21.27 14.32 1.92
C ARG A 4 -20.77 15.54 2.69
N LYS A 5 -21.25 15.71 3.93
CA LYS A 5 -20.74 16.71 4.86
C LYS A 5 -19.27 16.39 5.14
N VAL A 6 -18.37 17.19 4.58
CA VAL A 6 -16.93 17.11 4.88
C VAL A 6 -16.72 17.81 6.20
N VAL A 7 -16.34 17.06 7.23
CA VAL A 7 -16.00 17.61 8.55
C VAL A 7 -14.49 17.92 8.54
N GLN A 8 -14.14 19.20 8.65
CA GLN A 8 -12.76 19.62 8.82
C GLN A 8 -12.45 19.73 10.32
N PHE A 9 -11.50 18.93 10.79
CA PHE A 9 -10.98 19.03 12.15
C PHE A 9 -9.51 19.44 12.10
N LYS A 10 -9.11 20.36 12.97
CA LYS A 10 -7.71 20.74 13.11
C LYS A 10 -6.99 19.61 13.84
N ALA A 11 -6.03 18.97 13.15
CA ALA A 11 -5.20 17.95 13.78
C ALA A 11 -4.46 18.56 14.97
N THR A 12 -4.51 17.88 16.12
CA THR A 12 -3.67 18.25 17.26
C THR A 12 -2.21 18.03 16.91
N GLN A 13 -1.29 18.72 17.60
CA GLN A 13 0.14 18.57 17.33
C GLN A 13 0.61 17.12 17.49
N LYS A 14 0.03 16.36 18.44
CA LYS A 14 0.25 14.92 18.62
C LYS A 14 -0.22 14.10 17.40
N ALA A 15 -1.41 14.39 16.87
CA ALA A 15 -1.93 13.72 15.69
C ALA A 15 -1.09 14.03 14.45
N GLN A 16 -0.63 15.27 14.31
CA GLN A 16 0.26 15.69 13.22
C GLN A 16 1.60 14.95 13.27
N SER A 17 2.22 14.82 14.44
CA SER A 17 3.45 14.04 14.61
C SER A 17 3.26 12.57 14.25
N LYS A 18 2.15 11.95 14.68
CA LYS A 18 1.83 10.55 14.32
C LYS A 18 1.61 10.41 12.80
N LEU A 19 0.92 11.36 12.17
CA LEU A 19 0.70 11.39 10.72
C LEU A 19 2.02 11.43 9.95
N GLU A 20 2.94 12.33 10.32
CA GLU A 20 4.24 12.43 9.66
C GLU A 20 5.11 11.18 9.90
N GLN A 21 5.03 10.56 11.08
CA GLN A 21 5.71 9.30 11.36
C GLN A 21 5.21 8.17 10.45
N LEU A 22 3.89 8.03 10.29
CA LEU A 22 3.28 7.02 9.43
C LEU A 22 3.60 7.27 7.96
N LYS A 23 3.55 8.53 7.49
CA LYS A 23 3.99 8.89 6.13
C LYS A 23 5.44 8.53 5.88
N LYS A 24 6.34 8.84 6.82
CA LYS A 24 7.76 8.51 6.71
C LYS A 24 7.96 7.00 6.62
N ARG A 25 7.25 6.22 7.44
CA ARG A 25 7.30 4.75 7.42
C ARG A 25 6.85 4.15 6.08
N LEU A 26 5.73 4.61 5.52
CA LEU A 26 5.26 4.16 4.20
C LEU A 26 6.31 4.45 3.11
N ARG A 27 6.89 5.65 3.11
CA ARG A 27 7.95 6.02 2.16
C ARG A 27 9.20 5.15 2.31
N THR A 28 9.64 4.86 3.54
CA THR A 28 10.80 3.97 3.77
C THR A 28 10.54 2.53 3.33
N GLN A 29 9.28 2.09 3.28
CA GLN A 29 8.89 0.78 2.75
C GLN A 29 8.54 0.82 1.25
N GLY A 30 8.92 1.90 0.53
CA GLY A 30 8.70 2.00 -0.91
C GLY A 30 7.25 2.17 -1.34
N THR A 31 6.33 2.45 -0.40
CA THR A 31 4.90 2.60 -0.68
C THR A 31 4.51 4.07 -0.75
N LYS A 32 3.75 4.44 -1.78
CA LYS A 32 3.15 5.78 -1.85
C LYS A 32 2.22 5.97 -0.65
N PRO A 33 2.35 7.05 0.14
CA PRO A 33 1.54 7.23 1.33
C PRO A 33 0.06 7.39 0.96
N SER A 34 -0.75 6.36 1.22
CA SER A 34 -2.21 6.43 1.10
C SER A 34 -2.77 7.15 2.32
N ILE A 35 -3.44 8.28 2.08
CA ILE A 35 -4.07 9.09 3.14
C ILE A 35 -5.14 8.26 3.86
N GLU A 36 -5.89 7.44 3.14
CA GLU A 36 -6.93 6.58 3.71
C GLU A 36 -6.36 5.54 4.68
N LEU A 37 -5.26 4.87 4.30
CA LEU A 37 -4.58 3.90 5.17
C LEU A 37 -4.06 4.56 6.46
N ILE A 38 -3.47 5.75 6.34
CA ILE A 38 -2.96 6.51 7.48
C ILE A 38 -4.11 6.94 8.40
N LEU A 39 -5.21 7.44 7.83
CA LEU A 39 -6.36 7.90 8.59
C LEU A 39 -7.04 6.73 9.32
N ASN A 40 -7.26 5.60 8.66
CA ASN A 40 -7.83 4.40 9.29
C ASN A 40 -6.93 3.92 10.43
N ALA A 41 -5.60 3.89 10.24
CA ALA A 41 -4.67 3.54 11.31
C ALA A 41 -4.70 4.50 12.51
N ILE A 42 -4.96 5.79 12.27
CA ILE A 42 -5.13 6.78 13.33
C ILE A 42 -6.48 6.59 14.04
N LEU A 43 -7.56 6.39 13.29
CA LEU A 43 -8.93 6.23 13.82
C LEU A 43 -9.08 4.96 14.65
N GLU A 44 -8.52 3.85 14.20
CA GLU A 44 -8.56 2.55 14.88
C GLU A 44 -7.49 2.41 15.98
N ASN A 45 -6.70 3.47 16.19
CA ASN A 45 -5.60 3.50 17.16
C ASN A 45 -4.63 2.31 17.02
N ILE A 46 -4.34 1.93 15.77
CA ILE A 46 -3.51 0.77 15.46
C ILE A 46 -2.09 0.96 15.99
N HIS A 47 -1.51 -0.11 16.51
CA HIS A 47 -0.12 -0.13 16.95
C HIS A 47 0.84 -0.13 15.76
N LEU A 48 2.05 0.44 15.92
CA LEU A 48 3.00 0.57 14.81
C LEU A 48 3.39 -0.78 14.18
N SER A 49 3.46 -1.83 14.99
CA SER A 49 3.75 -3.19 14.50
C SER A 49 2.66 -3.72 13.56
N ASP A 50 1.40 -3.43 13.85
CA ASP A 50 0.28 -3.89 13.03
C ASP A 50 0.12 -3.01 11.80
N PHE A 51 0.42 -1.72 11.91
CA PHE A 51 0.56 -0.84 10.75
C PHE A 51 1.62 -1.32 9.77
N ASP A 52 2.78 -1.77 10.26
CA ASP A 52 3.83 -2.34 9.41
C ASP A 52 3.36 -3.62 8.71
N LYS A 53 2.61 -4.50 9.40
CA LYS A 53 2.02 -5.71 8.78
C LYS A 53 1.02 -5.36 7.69
N MET A 54 0.13 -4.41 7.94
CA MET A 54 -0.84 -3.93 6.94
C MET A 54 -0.11 -3.34 5.73
N THR A 55 0.95 -2.55 5.96
CA THR A 55 1.76 -1.97 4.89
C THR A 55 2.43 -3.06 4.06
N LYS A 56 3.02 -4.08 4.69
CA LYS A 56 3.59 -5.24 3.98
C LYS A 56 2.54 -5.96 3.14
N GLY A 57 1.35 -6.23 3.69
CA GLY A 57 0.27 -6.85 2.94
C GLY A 57 -0.15 -6.02 1.72
N VAL A 58 -0.18 -4.69 1.83
CA VAL A 58 -0.48 -3.79 0.71
C VAL A 58 0.64 -3.80 -0.34
N ILE A 59 1.91 -3.85 0.08
CA ILE A 59 3.06 -3.97 -0.83
C ILE A 59 3.01 -5.30 -1.57
N GLU A 60 2.74 -6.39 -0.86
CA GLU A 60 2.63 -7.73 -1.43
C GLU A 60 1.45 -7.80 -2.41
N ALA A 61 0.27 -7.30 -2.04
CA ALA A 61 -0.89 -7.28 -2.92
C ALA A 61 -0.68 -6.42 -4.18
N ASN A 62 0.06 -5.30 -4.07
CA ASN A 62 0.42 -4.46 -5.21
C ASN A 62 1.72 -4.88 -5.89
N SER A 63 2.33 -6.00 -5.46
CA SER A 63 3.51 -6.51 -6.12
C SER A 63 3.13 -6.98 -7.52
N ILE A 64 3.82 -6.46 -8.52
CA ILE A 64 3.64 -6.86 -9.93
C ILE A 64 3.79 -8.38 -10.08
N LYS A 65 4.68 -9.00 -9.28
CA LYS A 65 4.83 -10.45 -9.21
C LYS A 65 3.53 -11.17 -8.81
N ASN A 66 2.83 -10.68 -7.79
CA ASN A 66 1.58 -11.29 -7.35
C ASN A 66 0.45 -11.07 -8.37
N GLN A 67 0.42 -9.91 -9.03
CA GLN A 67 -0.52 -9.64 -10.12
C GLN A 67 -0.27 -10.56 -11.33
N LEU A 68 0.98 -10.79 -11.70
CA LEU A 68 1.35 -11.71 -12.78
C LEU A 68 0.97 -13.16 -12.44
N LEU A 69 1.18 -13.59 -11.18
CA LEU A 69 0.76 -14.90 -10.70
C LEU A 69 -0.78 -15.06 -10.71
N GLU A 70 -1.53 -14.04 -10.30
CA GLU A 70 -3.00 -14.04 -10.43
C GLU A 70 -3.44 -14.17 -11.89
N MET A 71 -2.84 -13.39 -12.81
CA MET A 71 -3.16 -13.47 -14.24
C MET A 71 -2.86 -14.85 -14.83
N PHE A 72 -1.82 -15.53 -14.36
CA PHE A 72 -1.51 -16.89 -14.75
C PHE A 72 -2.52 -17.90 -14.20
N ASN A 73 -2.87 -17.79 -12.92
CA ASN A 73 -3.86 -18.66 -12.26
C ASN A 73 -5.27 -18.50 -12.87
N ASP A 74 -5.62 -17.28 -13.29
CA ASP A 74 -6.85 -16.97 -14.01
C ASP A 74 -6.84 -17.44 -15.48
N GLY A 75 -5.71 -17.98 -15.96
CA GLY A 75 -5.53 -18.43 -17.34
C GLY A 75 -5.48 -17.29 -18.38
N ARG A 76 -5.29 -16.04 -17.94
CA ARG A 76 -5.18 -14.87 -18.84
C ARG A 76 -3.84 -14.80 -19.56
N ILE A 77 -2.80 -15.37 -18.95
CA ILE A 77 -1.47 -15.51 -19.53
C ILE A 77 -1.01 -16.96 -19.42
N ASN A 78 -0.17 -17.39 -20.36
CA ASN A 78 0.43 -18.72 -20.32
C ASN A 78 1.77 -18.69 -19.56
N LYS A 79 2.36 -19.87 -19.35
CA LYS A 79 3.58 -20.03 -18.56
C LYS A 79 4.80 -19.34 -19.20
N GLU A 80 4.94 -19.39 -20.52
CA GLU A 80 6.04 -18.72 -21.23
C GLU A 80 5.96 -17.19 -21.08
N MET A 81 4.76 -16.61 -21.23
CA MET A 81 4.54 -15.17 -21.03
C MET A 81 4.80 -14.76 -19.57
N LEU A 82 4.41 -15.59 -18.59
CA LEU A 82 4.74 -15.34 -17.19
C LEU A 82 6.25 -15.29 -16.96
N ASP A 83 7.00 -16.28 -17.48
CA ASP A 83 8.45 -16.38 -17.31
C ASP A 83 9.19 -15.20 -17.98
N GLU A 84 8.73 -14.73 -19.14
CA GLU A 84 9.29 -13.55 -19.81
C GLU A 84 9.01 -12.26 -19.03
N LEU A 85 7.77 -12.05 -18.58
CA LEU A 85 7.38 -10.86 -17.82
C LEU A 85 8.12 -10.79 -16.47
N MET A 86 8.33 -11.94 -15.83
CA MET A 86 9.09 -12.05 -14.58
C MET A 86 10.58 -11.76 -14.79
N LYS A 87 11.21 -12.26 -15.86
CA LYS A 87 12.61 -11.90 -16.21
C LYS A 87 12.78 -10.41 -16.51
N ASN A 88 11.79 -9.79 -17.15
CA ASN A 88 11.83 -8.36 -17.47
C ASN A 88 11.66 -7.49 -16.21
N GLN A 89 10.91 -7.94 -15.21
CA GLN A 89 10.85 -7.33 -13.89
C GLN A 89 12.23 -7.31 -13.20
N GLU A 90 12.91 -8.46 -13.13
CA GLU A 90 14.21 -8.58 -12.46
C GLU A 90 15.30 -7.70 -13.09
N LYS A 91 15.29 -7.56 -14.43
CA LYS A 91 16.21 -6.69 -15.16
C LYS A 91 15.99 -5.20 -14.93
N ASN A 92 14.77 -4.78 -14.56
CA ASN A 92 14.41 -3.36 -14.40
C ASN A 92 14.64 -2.84 -12.97
N THR A 93 15.03 -3.73 -12.04
CA THR A 93 15.34 -3.42 -10.63
C THR A 93 16.84 -3.39 -10.31
N ASN A 94 17.72 -3.63 -11.30
CA ASN A 94 19.17 -3.44 -11.22
C ASN A 94 19.59 -2.15 -11.94
#